data_AF-A0A969BCF8-F1
#
_entry.id   AF-A0A969BCF8-F1
#
_cell.length_a   1.000
_cell.length_b   1.000
_cell.length_c   1.000
_cell.angle_alpha   90.00
_cell.angle_beta   90.00
_cell.angle_gamma   90.00
#
_symmetry.space_group_name_H-M   'P 1'
#
loop_
_entity.id
_entity.type
_entity.pdbx_description
1 polymer ?
#
loop_
_entity_poly.entity_id
_entity_poly.type
_entity_poly.pdbx_seq_one_letter_code
_entity_poly.pdbx_strand_id
1 'polypeptide(L)'
;MDKNACKGTAKTKKVEIINTAITAINSHIVLPMVKECAKYSPDLFILYMGNNEFIGPFGPGTYAENKIKRRDLIKVNVWMSKFRLYQLITNIAKPNAKDAQWEGLAVYTQHKMHISDRRVGHTYEMFQKT
;
A
#
# COMPACT_ATOMS: atom_id res chain seq x y z
N MET A 1 -47.79 16.19 -1.54
CA MET A 1 -46.49 16.21 -0.82
C MET A 1 -45.49 16.89 -1.71
N ASP A 2 -44.98 18.02 -1.23
CA ASP A 2 -44.26 19.04 -1.98
C ASP A 2 -42.85 18.57 -2.36
N LYS A 3 -42.49 18.59 -3.64
CA LYS A 3 -41.18 18.16 -4.16
C LYS A 3 -40.19 19.33 -4.32
N ASN A 4 -40.40 20.44 -3.63
CA ASN A 4 -39.56 21.63 -3.75
C ASN A 4 -39.09 22.15 -2.39
N ALA A 5 -38.03 21.55 -1.83
CA ALA A 5 -37.27 22.19 -0.76
C ALA A 5 -35.82 21.70 -0.77
N CYS A 6 -34.97 22.45 -1.47
CA CYS A 6 -33.54 22.70 -1.21
C CYS A 6 -32.80 23.03 -2.53
N LYS A 7 -33.21 24.11 -3.21
CA LYS A 7 -32.31 24.81 -4.12
C LYS A 7 -31.36 25.67 -3.28
N GLY A 8 -30.41 25.00 -2.62
CA GLY A 8 -29.29 25.68 -2.00
C GLY A 8 -28.38 26.23 -3.10
N THR A 9 -28.31 27.54 -3.22
CA THR A 9 -27.34 28.28 -4.03
C THR A 9 -25.93 28.11 -3.44
N ALA A 10 -25.40 26.88 -3.47
CA ALA A 10 -24.00 26.62 -3.17
C ALA A 10 -23.21 26.95 -4.43
N LYS A 11 -22.37 27.99 -4.37
CA LYS A 11 -21.39 28.32 -5.40
C LYS A 11 -20.56 27.06 -5.66
N THR A 12 -20.74 26.42 -6.82
CA THR A 12 -20.02 25.21 -7.21
C THR A 12 -18.54 25.54 -7.32
N LYS A 13 -17.76 25.16 -6.31
CA LYS A 13 -16.30 25.20 -6.39
C LYS A 13 -15.84 24.03 -7.28
N LYS A 14 -14.93 24.31 -8.21
CA LYS A 14 -14.24 23.28 -8.97
C LYS A 14 -13.30 22.52 -8.01
N VAL A 15 -13.43 21.20 -7.97
CA VAL A 15 -12.57 20.32 -7.17
C VAL A 15 -11.82 19.42 -8.14
N GLU A 16 -10.52 19.26 -7.92
CA GLU A 16 -9.67 18.30 -8.62
C GLU A 16 -9.36 17.13 -7.69
N ILE A 17 -9.47 15.91 -8.20
CA ILE A 17 -9.21 14.68 -7.44
C ILE A 17 -8.14 13.89 -8.19
N ILE A 18 -7.00 13.66 -7.54
CA ILE A 18 -5.91 12.84 -8.08
C ILE A 18 -5.90 11.52 -7.32
N ASN A 19 -6.27 10.44 -8.00
CA ASN A 19 -6.18 9.10 -7.43
C ASN A 19 -4.75 8.58 -7.53
N THR A 20 -4.09 8.40 -6.38
CA THR A 20 -2.74 7.83 -6.28
C THR A 20 -2.75 6.42 -5.67
N ALA A 21 -3.90 5.77 -5.60
CA ALA A 21 -4.01 4.42 -5.06
C ALA A 21 -3.40 3.38 -6.02
N ILE A 22 -2.58 2.49 -5.45
CA ILE A 22 -1.96 1.37 -6.15
C ILE A 22 -2.34 0.09 -5.39
N THR A 23 -2.56 -1.00 -6.11
CA THR A 23 -2.84 -2.30 -5.50
C THR A 23 -1.62 -2.80 -4.70
N ALA A 24 -1.88 -3.48 -3.59
CA ALA A 24 -0.86 -4.16 -2.79
C ALA A 24 0.32 -3.28 -2.32
N ILE A 25 0.14 -1.96 -2.13
CA ILE A 25 1.14 -1.11 -1.47
C ILE A 25 0.81 -0.87 0.01
N ASN A 26 1.83 -0.54 0.79
CA ASN A 26 1.76 -0.27 2.23
C ASN A 26 2.57 0.99 2.60
N SER A 27 2.67 1.29 3.90
CA SER A 27 3.33 2.46 4.49
C SER A 27 4.74 2.71 3.97
N HIS A 28 5.50 1.65 3.70
CA HIS A 28 6.86 1.74 3.17
C HIS A 28 6.94 2.42 1.79
N ILE A 29 5.86 2.33 0.99
CA ILE A 29 5.75 2.96 -0.33
C ILE A 29 4.91 4.24 -0.26
N VAL A 30 3.83 4.22 0.53
CA VAL A 30 2.90 5.36 0.66
C VAL A 30 3.60 6.60 1.22
N LEU A 31 4.46 6.47 2.23
CA LEU A 31 5.14 7.63 2.81
C LEU A 31 6.01 8.39 1.79
N PRO A 32 6.96 7.76 1.07
CA PRO A 32 7.73 8.49 0.06
C PRO A 32 6.84 8.99 -1.10
N MET A 33 5.77 8.28 -1.45
CA MET A 33 4.82 8.73 -2.46
C MET A 33 4.09 10.02 -2.04
N VAL A 34 3.57 10.09 -0.81
CA VAL A 34 2.89 11.28 -0.28
C VAL A 34 3.85 12.48 -0.24
N LYS A 35 5.13 12.27 0.08
CA LYS A 35 6.14 13.35 0.03
C LYS A 35 6.33 13.90 -1.38
N GLU A 36 6.25 13.07 -2.41
CA GLU A 36 6.28 13.52 -3.80
C GLU A 36 4.96 14.22 -4.18
N CYS A 37 3.81 13.67 -3.76
CA CYS A 37 2.50 14.28 -3.99
C CYS A 37 2.37 15.66 -3.33
N ALA A 38 3.01 15.88 -2.17
CA ALA A 38 2.99 17.16 -1.48
C ALA A 38 3.61 18.30 -2.30
N LYS A 39 4.49 17.99 -3.28
CA LYS A 39 5.06 18.99 -4.20
C LYS A 39 4.03 19.61 -5.13
N TYR A 40 2.86 18.98 -5.31
CA TYR A 40 1.74 19.50 -6.09
C TYR A 40 0.83 20.44 -5.29
N SER A 41 1.18 20.76 -4.04
CA SER A 41 0.44 21.69 -3.16
C SER A 41 -1.05 21.36 -3.00
N PRO A 42 -1.43 20.12 -2.63
CA PRO A 42 -2.84 19.77 -2.42
C PRO A 42 -3.41 20.42 -1.16
N ASP A 43 -4.69 20.81 -1.19
CA ASP A 43 -5.41 21.31 -0.01
C ASP A 43 -5.82 20.20 0.97
N LEU A 44 -5.96 18.96 0.48
CA LEU A 44 -6.42 17.82 1.26
C LEU A 44 -5.78 16.51 0.78
N PHE A 45 -5.32 15.70 1.74
CA PHE A 45 -4.98 14.30 1.52
C PHE A 45 -6.04 13.39 2.16
N ILE A 46 -6.47 12.37 1.42
CA ILE A 46 -7.31 11.28 1.94
C ILE A 46 -6.46 10.02 1.92
N LEU A 47 -6.07 9.51 3.10
CA LEU A 47 -5.30 8.28 3.25
C LEU A 47 -6.21 7.15 3.73
N TYR A 48 -6.26 6.07 2.96
CA TYR A 48 -6.90 4.81 3.35
C TYR A 48 -5.89 3.68 3.18
N MET A 49 -5.43 3.11 4.31
CA MET A 49 -4.36 2.12 4.35
C MET A 49 -4.47 1.24 5.61
N GLY A 50 -3.63 0.21 5.71
CA GLY A 50 -3.56 -0.67 6.89
C GLY A 50 -3.68 -2.15 6.56
N ASN A 51 -4.58 -2.52 5.64
CA ASN A 51 -4.78 -3.93 5.26
C ASN A 51 -3.47 -4.57 4.73
N ASN A 52 -2.78 -3.88 3.83
CA ASN A 52 -1.55 -4.38 3.21
C ASN A 52 -0.32 -4.31 4.12
N GLU A 53 -0.40 -3.71 5.31
CA GLU A 53 0.68 -3.84 6.31
C GLU A 53 0.78 -5.28 6.82
N PHE A 54 -0.35 -6.00 6.80
CA PHE A 54 -0.46 -7.37 7.28
C PHE A 54 -0.35 -8.39 6.16
N ILE A 55 -1.18 -8.23 5.12
CA ILE A 55 -1.32 -9.24 4.06
C ILE A 55 -0.62 -8.87 2.74
N GLY A 56 -0.16 -7.62 2.64
CA GLY A 56 0.56 -7.10 1.48
C GLY A 56 2.07 -7.40 1.56
N PRO A 57 2.87 -6.94 0.58
CA PRO A 57 4.32 -7.09 0.57
C PRO A 57 4.94 -6.59 1.87
N PHE A 58 6.03 -7.22 2.34
CA PHE A 58 6.67 -6.90 3.62
C PHE A 58 5.85 -7.19 4.88
N GLY A 59 4.58 -7.56 4.75
CA GLY A 59 3.73 -7.99 5.85
C GLY A 59 4.06 -9.41 6.35
N PRO A 60 3.60 -9.77 7.56
CA PRO A 60 3.75 -11.12 8.10
C PRO A 60 2.83 -12.17 7.48
N GLY A 61 1.77 -11.73 6.80
CA GLY A 61 0.81 -12.58 6.08
C GLY A 61 0.95 -12.49 4.56
N THR A 62 2.08 -11.98 4.04
CA THR A 62 2.34 -11.98 2.60
C THR A 62 2.34 -13.43 2.08
N TYR A 63 1.56 -13.70 1.05
CA TYR A 63 1.47 -15.02 0.42
C TYR A 63 2.81 -15.48 -0.17
N ALA A 64 3.49 -14.58 -0.88
CA ALA A 64 4.87 -14.82 -1.31
C ALA A 64 5.80 -14.69 -0.10
N GLU A 65 6.65 -15.69 0.13
CA GLU A 65 7.61 -15.70 1.25
C GLU A 65 8.32 -14.35 1.39
N ASN A 66 8.01 -13.66 2.48
CA ASN A 66 8.58 -12.37 2.75
C ASN A 66 9.98 -12.56 3.39
N LYS A 67 11.00 -12.65 2.54
CA LYS A 67 12.40 -12.85 2.96
C LYS A 67 13.00 -11.62 3.65
N ILE A 68 12.44 -10.43 3.43
CA ILE A 68 12.96 -9.17 3.98
C ILE A 68 12.08 -8.71 5.15
N LYS A 69 12.57 -8.93 6.37
CA LYS A 69 11.83 -8.62 7.62
C LYS A 69 12.37 -7.40 8.38
N ARG A 70 13.52 -6.85 7.96
CA ARG A 70 14.13 -5.68 8.60
C ARG A 70 13.74 -4.41 7.88
N ARG A 71 13.26 -3.41 8.63
CA ARG A 71 12.88 -2.08 8.12
C ARG A 71 13.89 -1.47 7.18
N ASP A 72 15.16 -1.48 7.58
CA ASP A 72 16.21 -0.79 6.82
C ASP A 72 16.48 -1.49 5.49
N LEU A 73 16.37 -2.82 5.46
CA LEU A 73 16.45 -3.60 4.23
C LEU A 73 15.23 -3.33 3.32
N ILE A 74 14.03 -3.17 3.89
CA ILE A 74 12.85 -2.76 3.10
C ILE A 74 13.09 -1.40 2.46
N LYS A 75 13.58 -0.42 3.23
CA LYS A 75 13.89 0.93 2.72
C LYS A 75 14.95 0.89 1.62
N VAL A 76 16.03 0.12 1.81
CA VAL A 76 17.06 -0.06 0.78
C VAL A 76 16.47 -0.73 -0.46
N ASN A 77 15.64 -1.76 -0.30
CA ASN A 77 15.00 -2.45 -1.41
C ASN A 77 14.11 -1.51 -2.24
N VAL A 78 13.29 -0.68 -1.58
CA VAL A 78 12.44 0.34 -2.21
C VAL A 78 13.27 1.46 -2.85
N TRP A 79 14.40 1.82 -2.25
CA TRP A 79 15.30 2.80 -2.84
C TRP A 79 15.98 2.24 -4.09
N MET A 80 16.47 1.01 -4.03
CA MET A 80 17.10 0.29 -5.14
C MET A 80 16.13 0.11 -6.32
N SER A 81 14.83 -0.06 -6.06
CA SER A 81 13.83 -0.20 -7.12
C SER A 81 13.69 1.03 -8.03
N LYS A 82 14.25 2.17 -7.65
CA LYS A 82 14.32 3.37 -8.50
C LYS A 82 15.33 3.23 -9.65
N PHE A 83 16.29 2.32 -9.53
CA PHE A 83 17.34 2.14 -10.54
C PHE A 83 16.92 1.12 -11.61
N ARG A 84 17.12 1.48 -12.89
CA ARG A 84 16.77 0.62 -14.03
C ARG A 84 17.52 -0.72 -14.02
N LEU A 85 18.78 -0.73 -13.58
CA LEU A 85 19.56 -1.96 -13.46
C LEU A 85 18.94 -2.94 -12.46
N TYR A 86 18.51 -2.43 -11.30
CA TYR A 86 17.82 -3.26 -10.31
C TYR A 86 16.50 -3.80 -10.86
N GLN A 87 15.70 -2.96 -11.54
CA GLN A 87 14.47 -3.41 -12.20
C GLN A 87 14.75 -4.49 -13.25
N LEU A 88 15.81 -4.35 -14.05
CA LEU A 88 16.22 -5.35 -15.04
C LEU A 88 16.59 -6.68 -14.37
N ILE A 89 17.46 -6.65 -13.35
CA ILE A 89 17.86 -7.85 -12.60
C ILE A 89 16.64 -8.53 -12.00
N THR A 90 15.77 -7.78 -11.33
CA THR A 90 14.55 -8.35 -10.74
C THR A 90 13.61 -8.92 -11.79
N ASN A 91 13.48 -8.30 -12.97
CA ASN A 91 12.65 -8.82 -14.06
C ASN A 91 13.20 -10.12 -14.66
N ILE A 92 14.52 -10.25 -14.79
CA ILE A 92 15.17 -11.47 -15.26
C ILE A 92 15.04 -12.59 -14.21
N ALA A 93 15.14 -12.23 -12.93
CA ALA A 93 15.05 -13.18 -11.82
C ALA A 93 13.61 -13.56 -11.43
N LYS A 94 12.58 -13.06 -12.12
CA LYS A 94 11.19 -13.42 -11.83
C LYS A 94 10.99 -14.91 -12.13
N PRO A 95 10.55 -15.73 -11.15
CA PRO A 95 10.08 -17.08 -11.44
C PRO A 95 8.92 -17.02 -12.44
N ASN A 96 8.73 -18.09 -13.22
CA ASN A 96 7.70 -18.15 -14.26
C ASN A 96 6.33 -17.72 -13.72
N ALA A 97 5.65 -16.84 -14.46
CA ALA A 97 4.38 -16.21 -14.08
C ALA A 97 3.22 -17.18 -13.77
N LYS A 98 3.40 -18.48 -14.05
CA LYS A 98 2.42 -19.54 -13.73
C LYS A 98 2.33 -19.84 -12.23
N ASP A 99 3.39 -19.61 -11.45
CA ASP A 99 3.42 -19.92 -10.01
C ASP A 99 3.03 -18.71 -9.13
N ALA A 100 2.81 -17.54 -9.75
CA ALA A 100 2.53 -16.26 -9.08
C ALA A 100 1.14 -15.70 -9.44
N GLN A 101 0.23 -16.56 -9.91
CA GLN A 101 -1.15 -16.15 -10.15
C GLN A 101 -1.84 -15.92 -8.80
N TRP A 102 -2.38 -14.71 -8.61
CA TRP A 102 -3.19 -14.43 -7.42
C TRP A 102 -4.45 -15.32 -7.45
N GLU A 103 -4.50 -16.33 -6.59
CA GLU A 103 -5.61 -17.29 -6.49
C GLU A 103 -6.86 -16.71 -5.81
N GLY A 104 -6.91 -15.40 -5.59
CA GLY A 104 -8.04 -14.72 -4.97
C GLY A 104 -7.86 -14.49 -3.47
N LEU A 105 -8.88 -13.93 -2.82
CA LEU A 105 -8.88 -13.71 -1.37
C LEU A 105 -8.89 -15.02 -0.56
N ALA A 106 -9.23 -16.15 -1.19
CA ALA A 106 -9.32 -17.46 -0.55
C ALA A 106 -7.97 -17.98 -0.02
N VAL A 107 -6.82 -17.55 -0.57
CA VAL A 107 -5.50 -17.95 -0.05
C VAL A 107 -5.23 -17.45 1.37
N TYR A 108 -5.86 -16.32 1.73
CA TYR A 108 -5.70 -15.71 3.05
C TYR A 108 -6.56 -16.42 4.11
N THR A 109 -7.58 -17.18 3.72
CA THR A 109 -8.36 -18.01 4.65
C THR A 109 -7.55 -19.12 5.30
N GLN A 110 -6.47 -19.57 4.64
CA GLN A 110 -5.54 -20.56 5.18
C GLN A 110 -4.44 -19.93 6.06
N HIS A 111 -4.18 -18.63 5.89
CA HIS A 111 -3.13 -17.87 6.59
C HIS A 111 -3.71 -16.88 7.60
N LYS A 112 -4.70 -17.31 8.40
CA LYS A 112 -5.32 -16.46 9.43
C LYS A 112 -4.28 -16.05 10.46
N MET A 113 -4.17 -14.75 10.68
CA MET A 113 -3.37 -14.19 11.77
C MET A 113 -4.30 -13.81 12.92
N HIS A 114 -4.00 -14.34 14.10
CA HIS A 114 -4.69 -13.92 15.30
C HIS A 114 -4.13 -12.58 15.79
N ILE A 115 -4.97 -11.73 16.40
CA ILE A 115 -4.53 -10.40 16.86
C ILE A 115 -3.44 -10.46 17.94
N SER A 116 -3.37 -11.55 18.69
CA SER A 116 -2.33 -11.78 19.70
C SER A 116 -1.02 -12.35 19.13
N ASP A 117 -0.92 -12.56 17.81
CA ASP A 117 0.29 -13.06 17.19
C ASP A 117 1.42 -12.02 17.33
N ARG A 118 2.60 -12.45 17.77
CA ARG A 118 3.79 -11.58 17.91
C ARG A 118 4.13 -10.83 16.62
N ARG A 119 3.82 -11.42 15.46
CA ARG A 119 4.02 -10.79 14.14
C ARG A 119 3.16 -9.54 13.95
N VAL A 120 1.97 -9.49 14.55
CA VAL A 120 1.07 -8.33 14.49
C VAL A 120 1.68 -7.13 15.22
N GLY A 121 2.24 -7.35 16.41
CA GLY A 121 2.95 -6.31 17.16
C GLY A 121 4.12 -5.72 16.37
N HIS A 122 4.89 -6.58 15.69
CA HIS A 122 6.00 -6.12 14.84
C HIS A 122 5.54 -5.24 13.67
N THR A 123 4.41 -5.57 13.03
CA THR A 123 3.83 -4.73 11.97
C THR A 123 3.46 -3.35 12.50
N TYR A 124 2.85 -3.25 13.68
CA TYR A 124 2.52 -1.96 14.30
C TYR A 124 3.78 -1.14 14.62
N GLU A 125 4.83 -1.76 15.14
CA GLU A 125 6.11 -1.06 15.37
C GLU A 125 6.72 -0.50 14.08
N MET A 126 6.64 -1.26 12.98
CA MET A 126 7.12 -0.82 11.67
C MET A 126 6.30 0.36 11.14
N PHE A 127 4.97 0.29 11.30
CA PHE A 127 4.06 1.34 10.89
C PHE A 127 4.28 2.64 11.67
N GLN A 128 4.39 2.58 13.00
CA GLN A 128 4.60 3.76 13.85
C GLN A 128 5.94 4.46 13.60
N LYS A 129 6.95 3.72 13.14
CA LYS A 129 8.31 4.22 12.91
C LYS A 129 8.57 4.57 11.44
N THR A 130 7.54 4.61 10.60
CA THR A 130 7.63 5.01 9.18
C THR A 130 7.51 6.51 9.08
#